data_AF-A0A3D4C5U2-F1
#
_entry.id   AF-A0A3D4C5U2-F1
#
_cell.length_a   1.000
_cell.length_b   1.000
_cell.length_c   1.000
_cell.angle_alpha   90.00
_cell.angle_beta   90.00
_cell.angle_gamma   90.00
#
_symmetry.space_group_name_H-M   'P 1'
#
loop_
_entity.id
_entity.type
_entity.pdbx_description
1 polymer ?
#
loop_
_entity_poly.entity_id
_entity_poly.type
_entity_poly.pdbx_seq_one_letter_code
_entity_poly.pdbx_strand_id
1 'polypeptide(L)'
;MATGYILIAAILILGGVIATVGDRIGTRVGKARLSLFNLRPKKTAVIVTIFTGGLISASTLAILFATDGGLRKGVFELEDIQRDLTNKREQLKTAEAQKSQAEVELNQAKQEKVQVQQELQAINKSLQAVNTKQKATQAQLNRTLNQQAKTQARLKETQSRLGGIMIQYQQARGELQTLYHQRQTLQTAVEDLKAEREKLYTQAKEAIDEAKTAIEKRDRKIAKLDKLIQNRNLEIKQREEVIITRESRLKELEEQQQFLDREVARLEKYYQSYRDLRLGKLALVKGQVIAAGLITVNKTNTSRQAIMKILEEANHNANVQLTEPGEISMNKKILRLTKDQVEALIAQIKDSREYVVRIFSAGNYVRGEKQIEFFADASRNQLVFSLGEILATTTADLKSMTPEQMRQRLDLLISASQFRARNAGIVESVEVDGTFVRFVTQLQQMEQEVEIKAIAAENTYTVGPLRIKLVVISNGEILFST
;
A
#
# COMPACT_ATOMS: atom_id res chain seq x y z
N MET A 1 -70.60 180.31 -56.91
CA MET A 1 -71.75 181.02 -57.52
C MET A 1 -71.73 182.55 -57.30
N ALA A 2 -71.15 183.11 -56.22
CA ALA A 2 -71.15 184.56 -55.99
C ALA A 2 -70.02 185.37 -56.67
N THR A 3 -68.89 184.75 -57.02
CA THR A 3 -67.71 185.44 -57.59
C THR A 3 -67.73 185.59 -59.12
N GLY A 4 -68.46 184.72 -59.83
CA GLY A 4 -68.49 184.70 -61.30
C GLY A 4 -69.15 185.94 -61.92
N TYR A 5 -70.22 186.44 -61.29
CA TYR A 5 -70.93 187.63 -61.79
C TYR A 5 -70.10 188.91 -61.64
N ILE A 6 -69.25 189.00 -60.60
CA ILE A 6 -68.38 190.16 -60.37
C ILE A 6 -67.30 190.23 -61.46
N LEU A 7 -66.75 189.07 -61.86
CA LEU A 7 -65.73 189.00 -62.91
C LEU A 7 -66.31 189.36 -64.30
N ILE A 8 -67.52 188.88 -64.59
CA ILE A 8 -68.22 189.20 -65.85
C ILE A 8 -68.56 190.69 -65.92
N ALA A 9 -69.01 191.30 -64.81
CA ALA A 9 -69.30 192.73 -64.75
C ALA A 9 -68.03 193.59 -64.93
N ALA A 10 -66.91 193.21 -64.32
CA ALA A 10 -65.64 193.92 -64.47
C ALA A 10 -65.09 193.86 -65.91
N ILE A 11 -65.23 192.71 -66.59
CA ILE A 11 -64.78 192.54 -67.98
C ILE A 11 -65.65 193.35 -68.95
N LEU A 12 -66.97 193.41 -68.74
CA LEU A 12 -67.89 194.21 -69.55
C LEU A 12 -67.61 195.72 -69.43
N ILE A 13 -67.34 196.21 -68.21
CA ILE A 13 -67.01 197.63 -67.99
C ILE A 13 -65.66 197.98 -68.62
N LEU A 14 -64.63 197.14 -68.43
CA LEU A 14 -63.30 197.38 -68.99
C LEU A 14 -63.32 197.30 -70.53
N GLY A 15 -64.09 196.38 -71.10
CA GLY A 15 -64.30 196.28 -72.54
C GLY A 15 -64.96 197.51 -73.15
N GLY A 16 -65.96 198.09 -72.46
CA GLY A 16 -66.63 199.32 -72.88
C GLY A 16 -65.69 200.55 -72.89
N VAL A 17 -64.83 200.68 -71.88
CA VAL A 17 -63.84 201.78 -71.80
C VAL A 17 -62.78 201.64 -72.88
N ILE A 18 -62.23 200.44 -73.11
CA ILE A 18 -61.17 200.22 -74.10
C ILE A 18 -61.69 200.42 -75.53
N ALA A 19 -62.92 200.01 -75.82
CA ALA A 19 -63.53 200.20 -77.13
C ALA A 19 -63.60 201.70 -77.53
N THR A 20 -63.94 202.58 -76.58
CA THR A 20 -63.97 204.04 -76.84
C THR A 20 -62.58 204.65 -77.07
N VAL A 21 -61.53 204.11 -76.44
CA VAL A 21 -60.15 204.55 -76.68
C VAL A 21 -59.66 204.08 -78.05
N GLY A 22 -60.01 202.86 -78.46
CA GLY A 22 -59.69 202.32 -79.79
C GLY A 22 -60.26 203.18 -80.92
N ASP A 23 -61.51 203.62 -80.80
CA ASP A 23 -62.17 204.48 -81.80
C ASP A 23 -61.54 205.90 -81.87
N ARG A 24 -61.07 206.42 -80.73
CA ARG A 24 -60.37 207.71 -80.63
C ARG A 24 -58.98 207.68 -81.25
N ILE A 25 -58.27 206.56 -81.14
CA ILE A 25 -56.97 206.35 -81.79
C ILE A 25 -57.16 206.24 -83.31
N GLY A 26 -58.19 205.50 -83.75
CA GLY A 26 -58.53 205.38 -85.17
C GLY A 26 -58.85 206.73 -85.84
N THR A 27 -59.63 207.58 -85.18
CA THR A 27 -60.01 208.92 -85.71
C THR A 27 -58.87 209.94 -85.70
N ARG A 28 -57.94 209.88 -84.73
CA ARG A 28 -56.74 210.76 -84.68
C ARG A 28 -55.74 210.44 -85.79
N VAL A 29 -55.50 209.16 -86.06
CA VAL A 29 -54.66 208.75 -87.19
C VAL A 29 -55.29 209.23 -88.51
N GLY A 30 -56.63 209.27 -88.59
CA GLY A 30 -57.39 209.78 -89.73
C GLY A 30 -57.30 211.29 -90.00
N LYS A 31 -56.99 212.15 -89.01
CA LYS A 31 -56.80 213.61 -89.20
C LYS A 31 -55.33 214.02 -89.49
N ALA A 32 -54.34 213.17 -89.18
CA ALA A 32 -52.91 213.49 -89.27
C ALA A 32 -52.25 213.24 -90.66
N ARG A 33 -52.98 212.74 -91.66
CA ARG A 33 -52.45 212.35 -92.99
C ARG A 33 -51.24 211.39 -92.93
N LEU A 34 -51.19 210.55 -91.90
CA LEU A 34 -50.15 209.52 -91.74
C LEU A 34 -50.42 208.36 -92.70
N SER A 35 -49.41 208.04 -93.51
CA SER A 35 -49.42 206.91 -94.45
C SER A 35 -48.60 205.77 -93.83
N LEU A 36 -49.25 204.62 -93.63
CA LEU A 36 -48.57 203.37 -93.36
C LEU A 36 -48.52 202.61 -94.69
N PHE A 37 -47.33 202.38 -95.23
CA PHE A 37 -47.11 201.66 -96.49
C PHE A 37 -47.84 202.24 -97.73
N ASN A 38 -47.76 203.55 -97.93
CA ASN A 38 -48.21 204.25 -99.16
C ASN A 38 -49.72 204.16 -99.48
N LEU A 39 -50.55 203.86 -98.49
CA LEU A 39 -51.99 203.71 -98.63
C LEU A 39 -52.73 205.04 -98.43
N ARG A 40 -53.80 205.25 -99.22
CA ARG A 40 -54.67 206.44 -99.15
C ARG A 40 -55.19 206.61 -97.71
N PRO A 41 -55.09 207.81 -97.10
CA PRO A 41 -55.23 208.02 -95.64
C PRO A 41 -56.49 207.43 -94.97
N LYS A 42 -57.57 207.25 -95.73
CA LYS A 42 -58.81 206.64 -95.23
C LYS A 42 -58.68 205.14 -94.89
N LYS A 43 -57.77 204.37 -95.50
CA LYS A 43 -57.67 202.91 -95.30
C LYS A 43 -56.79 202.51 -94.13
N THR A 44 -55.77 203.30 -93.79
CA THR A 44 -54.85 203.05 -92.66
C THR A 44 -55.59 202.99 -91.32
N ALA A 45 -56.62 203.81 -91.15
CA ALA A 45 -57.41 203.85 -89.92
C ALA A 45 -58.11 202.52 -89.63
N VAL A 46 -58.59 201.80 -90.66
CA VAL A 46 -59.35 200.55 -90.50
C VAL A 46 -58.47 199.40 -90.00
N ILE A 47 -57.24 199.29 -90.49
CA ILE A 47 -56.32 198.19 -90.12
C ILE A 47 -55.94 198.28 -88.64
N VAL A 48 -55.68 199.50 -88.15
CA VAL A 48 -55.32 199.73 -86.74
C VAL A 48 -56.45 199.29 -85.81
N THR A 49 -57.71 199.47 -86.20
CA THR A 49 -58.89 199.05 -85.44
C THR A 49 -59.04 197.52 -85.35
N ILE A 50 -58.77 196.79 -86.44
CA ILE A 50 -58.80 195.32 -86.43
C ILE A 50 -57.74 194.76 -85.49
N PHE A 51 -56.54 195.34 -85.50
CA PHE A 51 -55.44 194.91 -84.64
C PHE A 51 -55.72 195.14 -83.16
N THR A 52 -56.35 196.27 -82.82
CA THR A 52 -56.76 196.55 -81.44
C THR A 52 -57.90 195.63 -80.99
N GLY A 53 -58.86 195.32 -81.87
CA GLY A 53 -59.90 194.33 -81.61
C GLY A 53 -59.34 192.93 -81.31
N GLY A 54 -58.34 192.48 -82.08
CA GLY A 54 -57.71 191.16 -81.88
C GLY A 54 -56.93 191.04 -80.56
N LEU A 55 -56.25 192.11 -80.14
CA LEU A 55 -55.50 192.15 -78.88
C LEU A 55 -56.40 191.98 -77.65
N ILE A 56 -57.65 192.42 -77.73
CA ILE A 56 -58.63 192.33 -76.63
C ILE A 56 -59.12 190.88 -76.46
N SER A 57 -59.40 190.16 -77.55
CA SER A 57 -59.88 188.78 -77.48
C SER A 57 -58.83 187.81 -76.91
N ALA A 58 -57.56 187.97 -77.32
CA ALA A 58 -56.46 187.15 -76.81
C ALA A 58 -56.23 187.35 -75.29
N SER A 59 -56.35 188.60 -74.83
CA SER A 59 -56.19 188.94 -73.41
C SER A 59 -57.29 188.31 -72.53
N THR A 60 -58.52 188.24 -73.06
CA THR A 60 -59.67 187.66 -72.35
C THR A 60 -59.50 186.14 -72.16
N LEU A 61 -59.01 185.45 -73.19
CA LEU A 61 -58.75 184.01 -73.14
C LEU A 61 -57.60 183.65 -72.19
N ALA A 62 -56.54 184.45 -72.17
CA ALA A 62 -55.39 184.24 -71.29
C ALA A 62 -55.78 184.34 -69.80
N ILE A 63 -56.69 185.27 -69.46
CA ILE A 63 -57.18 185.43 -68.09
C ILE A 63 -58.02 184.22 -67.67
N LEU A 64 -58.89 183.69 -68.56
CA LEU A 64 -59.76 182.56 -68.25
C LEU A 64 -58.98 181.29 -67.85
N PHE A 65 -57.87 181.00 -68.53
CA PHE A 65 -57.00 179.87 -68.17
C PHE A 65 -56.18 180.09 -66.90
N ALA A 66 -55.88 181.33 -66.55
CA ALA A 66 -55.12 181.66 -65.35
C ALA A 66 -55.96 181.54 -64.07
N THR A 67 -57.26 181.81 -64.13
CA THR A 67 -58.13 181.83 -62.94
C THR A 67 -58.82 180.51 -62.59
N ASP A 68 -58.95 179.55 -63.53
CA ASP A 68 -59.67 178.29 -63.26
C ASP A 68 -58.76 177.04 -63.31
N GLY A 69 -58.43 176.49 -62.14
CA GLY A 69 -57.65 175.26 -62.00
C GLY A 69 -58.39 173.97 -62.41
N GLY A 70 -59.73 174.00 -62.49
CA GLY A 70 -60.55 172.87 -62.96
C GLY A 70 -60.45 172.67 -64.47
N LEU A 71 -60.42 173.76 -65.23
CA LEU A 71 -60.22 173.74 -66.68
C LEU A 71 -58.82 173.20 -67.08
N ARG A 72 -57.79 173.47 -66.26
CA ARG A 72 -56.43 172.93 -66.48
C ARG A 72 -56.33 171.42 -66.21
N LYS A 73 -56.93 170.91 -65.13
CA LYS A 73 -56.92 169.46 -64.80
C LYS A 73 -57.74 168.62 -65.77
N GLY A 74 -58.87 169.14 -66.25
CA GLY A 74 -59.75 168.40 -67.17
C GLY A 74 -59.19 168.19 -68.58
N VAL A 75 -58.32 169.09 -69.06
CA VAL A 75 -57.78 169.02 -70.42
C VAL A 75 -56.43 168.29 -70.50
N PHE A 76 -55.67 168.16 -69.39
CA PHE A 76 -54.28 167.66 -69.44
C PHE A 76 -53.94 166.40 -68.62
N GLU A 77 -54.77 165.87 -67.69
CA GLU A 77 -54.35 164.79 -66.74
C GLU A 77 -55.26 163.53 -66.67
N LEU A 78 -56.25 163.34 -67.55
CA LEU A 78 -57.23 162.23 -67.43
C LEU A 78 -56.63 160.83 -67.66
N GLU A 79 -55.58 160.74 -68.46
CA GLU A 79 -55.01 159.47 -68.95
C GLU A 79 -54.12 158.78 -67.89
N ASP A 80 -53.42 159.55 -67.07
CA ASP A 80 -52.53 159.03 -66.02
C ASP A 80 -53.30 158.38 -64.85
N ILE A 81 -54.48 158.91 -64.51
CA ILE A 81 -55.30 158.37 -63.41
C ILE A 81 -55.88 156.99 -63.75
N GLN A 82 -56.28 156.76 -65.02
CA GLN A 82 -56.77 155.44 -65.45
C GLN A 82 -55.66 154.38 -65.45
N ARG A 83 -54.41 154.80 -65.73
CA ARG A 83 -53.24 153.91 -65.75
C ARG A 83 -52.88 153.38 -64.35
N ASP A 84 -52.90 154.23 -63.31
CA ASP A 84 -52.59 153.80 -61.93
C ASP A 84 -53.63 152.82 -61.37
N LEU A 85 -54.93 153.06 -61.64
CA LEU A 85 -56.01 152.15 -61.23
C LEU A 85 -55.89 150.77 -61.88
N THR A 86 -55.43 150.71 -63.13
CA THR A 86 -55.20 149.46 -63.86
C THR A 86 -54.00 148.71 -63.27
N ASN A 87 -52.88 149.42 -63.04
CA ASN A 87 -51.67 148.85 -62.43
C ASN A 87 -51.93 148.28 -61.03
N LYS A 88 -52.67 148.99 -60.17
CA LYS A 88 -52.99 148.50 -58.82
C LYS A 88 -53.90 147.27 -58.81
N ARG A 89 -54.87 147.19 -59.74
CA ARG A 89 -55.68 145.98 -59.92
C ARG A 89 -54.83 144.80 -60.39
N GLU A 90 -53.87 145.05 -61.28
CA GLU A 90 -52.97 144.02 -61.79
C GLU A 90 -51.99 143.51 -60.73
N GLN A 91 -51.48 144.39 -59.87
CA GLN A 91 -50.67 144.04 -58.69
C GLN A 91 -51.46 143.23 -57.65
N LEU A 92 -52.71 143.61 -57.37
CA LEU A 92 -53.57 142.85 -56.45
C LEU A 92 -53.82 141.44 -56.99
N LYS A 93 -54.09 141.33 -58.30
CA LYS A 93 -54.28 140.04 -58.98
C LYS A 93 -53.02 139.16 -58.92
N THR A 94 -51.83 139.73 -59.08
CA THR A 94 -50.57 138.98 -58.97
C THR A 94 -50.28 138.55 -57.53
N ALA A 95 -50.53 139.40 -56.54
CA ALA A 95 -50.36 139.05 -55.13
C ALA A 95 -51.35 137.97 -54.67
N GLU A 96 -52.61 138.02 -55.13
CA GLU A 96 -53.60 136.97 -54.90
C GLU A 96 -53.19 135.64 -55.54
N ALA A 97 -52.66 135.67 -56.76
CA ALA A 97 -52.14 134.47 -57.43
C ALA A 97 -50.93 133.87 -56.69
N GLN A 98 -49.99 134.70 -56.22
CA GLN A 98 -48.83 134.23 -55.44
C GLN A 98 -49.25 133.63 -54.09
N LYS A 99 -50.21 134.24 -53.39
CA LYS A 99 -50.76 133.70 -52.15
C LYS A 99 -51.44 132.36 -52.39
N SER A 100 -52.23 132.24 -53.45
CA SER A 100 -52.87 130.98 -53.84
C SER A 100 -51.84 129.90 -54.15
N GLN A 101 -50.79 130.23 -54.91
CA GLN A 101 -49.69 129.30 -55.20
C GLN A 101 -48.95 128.84 -53.93
N ALA A 102 -48.62 129.76 -53.03
CA ALA A 102 -47.97 129.43 -51.76
C ALA A 102 -48.87 128.58 -50.84
N GLU A 103 -50.19 128.81 -50.85
CA GLU A 103 -51.16 127.97 -50.13
C GLU A 103 -51.23 126.55 -50.71
N VAL A 104 -51.16 126.40 -52.04
CA VAL A 104 -51.09 125.10 -52.72
C VAL A 104 -49.81 124.36 -52.33
N GLU A 105 -48.65 125.02 -52.42
CA GLU A 105 -47.35 124.43 -52.05
C GLU A 105 -47.28 124.07 -50.57
N LEU A 106 -47.80 124.92 -49.68
CA LEU A 106 -47.87 124.64 -48.25
C LEU A 106 -48.79 123.44 -47.96
N ASN A 107 -49.91 123.31 -48.67
CA ASN A 107 -50.81 122.17 -48.53
C ASN A 107 -50.18 120.89 -49.07
N GLN A 108 -49.46 120.94 -50.19
CA GLN A 108 -48.69 119.81 -50.72
C GLN A 108 -47.59 119.37 -49.74
N ALA A 109 -46.76 120.30 -49.26
CA ALA A 109 -45.72 120.00 -48.28
C ALA A 109 -46.27 119.45 -46.95
N LYS A 110 -47.46 119.93 -46.52
CA LYS A 110 -48.16 119.36 -45.36
C LYS A 110 -48.65 117.94 -45.63
N GLN A 111 -49.21 117.67 -46.82
CA GLN A 111 -49.63 116.33 -47.21
C GLN A 111 -48.45 115.36 -47.29
N GLU A 112 -47.34 115.76 -47.92
CA GLU A 112 -46.10 114.99 -47.98
C GLU A 112 -45.54 114.71 -46.59
N LYS A 113 -45.50 115.71 -45.70
CA LYS A 113 -45.06 115.51 -44.31
C LYS A 113 -45.93 114.49 -43.58
N VAL A 114 -47.25 114.53 -43.77
CA VAL A 114 -48.18 113.55 -43.17
C VAL A 114 -47.92 112.16 -43.75
N GLN A 115 -47.72 112.02 -45.06
CA GLN A 115 -47.37 110.74 -45.69
C GLN A 115 -46.05 110.18 -45.16
N VAL A 116 -44.99 110.98 -45.14
CA VAL A 116 -43.68 110.56 -44.61
C VAL A 116 -43.75 110.20 -43.12
N GLN A 117 -44.56 110.92 -42.32
CA GLN A 117 -44.79 110.56 -40.93
C GLN A 117 -45.54 109.21 -40.78
N GLN A 118 -46.54 108.95 -41.64
CA GLN A 118 -47.25 107.67 -41.66
C GLN A 118 -46.33 106.52 -42.09
N GLU A 119 -45.52 106.72 -43.13
CA GLU A 119 -44.52 105.75 -43.58
C GLU A 119 -43.48 105.47 -42.50
N LEU A 120 -42.95 106.51 -41.83
CA LEU A 120 -41.98 106.35 -40.75
C LEU A 120 -42.59 105.62 -39.55
N GLN A 121 -43.86 105.86 -39.22
CA GLN A 121 -44.58 105.09 -38.21
C GLN A 121 -44.77 103.62 -38.63
N ALA A 122 -45.12 103.36 -39.90
CA ALA A 122 -45.27 102.01 -40.43
C ALA A 122 -43.93 101.25 -40.44
N ILE A 123 -42.84 101.90 -40.85
CA ILE A 123 -41.48 101.37 -40.84
C ILE A 123 -41.04 101.09 -39.41
N ASN A 124 -41.26 102.00 -38.46
CA ASN A 124 -40.92 101.77 -37.05
C ASN A 124 -41.70 100.60 -36.45
N LYS A 125 -43.00 100.45 -36.77
CA LYS A 125 -43.79 99.28 -36.35
C LYS A 125 -43.25 97.99 -36.96
N SER A 126 -42.91 98.00 -38.24
CA SER A 126 -42.32 96.86 -38.95
C SER A 126 -40.95 96.49 -38.35
N LEU A 127 -40.08 97.47 -38.11
CA LEU A 127 -38.77 97.27 -37.49
C LEU A 127 -38.89 96.70 -36.08
N GLN A 128 -39.85 97.17 -35.28
CA GLN A 128 -40.16 96.59 -33.97
C GLN A 128 -40.61 95.14 -34.09
N ALA A 129 -41.50 94.81 -35.04
CA ALA A 129 -41.96 93.44 -35.28
C ALA A 129 -40.83 92.51 -35.76
N VAL A 130 -39.94 92.99 -36.62
CA VAL A 130 -38.77 92.24 -37.08
C VAL A 130 -37.79 92.03 -35.92
N ASN A 131 -37.53 93.05 -35.09
CA ASN A 131 -36.67 92.93 -33.92
C ASN A 131 -37.23 91.95 -32.87
N THR A 132 -38.55 91.96 -32.62
CA THR A 132 -39.17 90.97 -31.72
C THR A 132 -39.11 89.56 -32.29
N LYS A 133 -39.37 89.40 -33.59
CA LYS A 133 -39.24 88.10 -34.29
C LYS A 133 -37.79 87.59 -34.28
N GLN A 134 -36.81 88.46 -34.50
CA GLN A 134 -35.39 88.13 -34.42
C GLN A 134 -35.01 87.67 -33.00
N LYS A 135 -35.43 88.41 -31.96
CA LYS A 135 -35.20 88.00 -30.55
C LYS A 135 -35.85 86.66 -30.23
N ALA A 136 -37.09 86.43 -30.67
CA ALA A 136 -37.79 85.15 -30.48
C ALA A 136 -37.08 84.00 -31.21
N THR A 137 -36.64 84.23 -32.44
CA THR A 137 -35.88 83.26 -33.24
C THR A 137 -34.53 82.93 -32.60
N GLN A 138 -33.81 83.94 -32.10
CA GLN A 138 -32.56 83.73 -31.37
C GLN A 138 -32.77 82.94 -30.08
N ALA A 139 -33.83 83.23 -29.33
CA ALA A 139 -34.19 82.46 -28.14
C ALA A 139 -34.53 81.00 -28.49
N GLN A 140 -35.24 80.78 -29.60
CA GLN A 140 -35.56 79.44 -30.08
C GLN A 140 -34.34 78.67 -30.59
N LEU A 141 -33.43 79.33 -31.29
CA LEU A 141 -32.14 78.76 -31.69
C LEU A 141 -31.34 78.33 -30.45
N ASN A 142 -31.20 79.20 -29.45
CA ASN A 142 -30.51 78.87 -28.21
C ASN A 142 -31.16 77.70 -27.46
N ARG A 143 -32.50 77.61 -27.43
CA ARG A 143 -33.21 76.46 -26.86
C ARG A 143 -32.92 75.17 -27.62
N THR A 144 -32.92 75.23 -28.95
CA THR A 144 -32.65 74.07 -29.82
C THR A 144 -31.21 73.60 -29.68
N LEU A 145 -30.24 74.52 -29.64
CA LEU A 145 -28.82 74.20 -29.39
C LEU A 145 -28.64 73.54 -28.02
N ASN A 146 -29.30 74.05 -26.98
CA ASN A 146 -29.27 73.44 -25.65
C ASN A 146 -29.92 72.04 -25.64
N GLN A 147 -31.02 71.84 -26.36
CA GLN A 147 -31.65 70.52 -26.51
C GLN A 147 -30.77 69.55 -27.28
N GLN A 148 -30.12 69.99 -28.35
CA GLN A 148 -29.17 69.20 -29.13
C GLN A 148 -27.98 68.78 -28.27
N ALA A 149 -27.38 69.71 -27.52
CA ALA A 149 -26.28 69.42 -26.60
C ALA A 149 -26.68 68.39 -25.52
N LYS A 150 -27.87 68.56 -24.91
CA LYS A 150 -28.42 67.57 -23.95
C LYS A 150 -28.65 66.20 -24.58
N THR A 151 -29.13 66.16 -25.82
CA THR A 151 -29.39 64.91 -26.54
C THR A 151 -28.10 64.21 -26.93
N GLN A 152 -27.07 64.96 -27.39
CA GLN A 152 -25.74 64.41 -27.64
C GLN A 152 -25.08 63.87 -26.36
N ALA A 153 -25.21 64.58 -25.24
CA ALA A 153 -24.72 64.10 -23.95
C ALA A 153 -25.41 62.79 -23.53
N ARG A 154 -26.75 62.72 -23.63
CA ARG A 154 -27.52 61.50 -23.38
C ARG A 154 -27.13 60.36 -24.32
N LEU A 155 -26.92 60.64 -25.60
CA LEU A 155 -26.50 59.64 -26.58
C LEU A 155 -25.14 59.05 -26.19
N LYS A 156 -24.16 59.91 -25.86
CA LYS A 156 -22.82 59.48 -25.44
C LYS A 156 -22.86 58.66 -24.14
N GLU A 157 -23.68 59.09 -23.17
CA GLU A 157 -23.90 58.34 -21.93
C GLU A 157 -24.53 56.97 -22.21
N THR A 158 -25.55 56.91 -23.06
CA THR A 158 -26.24 55.66 -23.41
C THR A 158 -25.31 54.72 -24.18
N GLN A 159 -24.49 55.24 -25.10
CA GLN A 159 -23.45 54.48 -25.80
C GLN A 159 -22.42 53.90 -24.82
N SER A 160 -21.98 54.69 -23.84
CA SER A 160 -21.05 54.21 -22.80
C SER A 160 -21.68 53.11 -21.94
N ARG A 161 -22.96 53.26 -21.55
CA ARG A 161 -23.70 52.23 -20.81
C ARG A 161 -23.86 50.95 -21.63
N LEU A 162 -24.19 51.07 -22.91
CA LEU A 162 -24.25 49.93 -23.85
C LEU A 162 -22.91 49.22 -23.97
N GLY A 163 -21.80 49.97 -24.08
CA GLY A 163 -20.45 49.40 -24.07
C GLY A 163 -20.15 48.62 -22.80
N GLY A 164 -20.50 49.17 -21.63
CA GLY A 164 -20.35 48.48 -20.35
C GLY A 164 -21.17 47.20 -20.23
N ILE A 165 -22.44 47.24 -20.65
CA ILE A 165 -23.32 46.06 -20.67
C ILE A 165 -22.79 44.99 -21.64
N MET A 166 -22.25 45.39 -22.79
CA MET A 166 -21.70 44.46 -23.77
C MET A 166 -20.48 43.70 -23.22
N ILE A 167 -19.61 44.39 -22.48
CA ILE A 167 -18.47 43.77 -21.79
C ILE A 167 -18.97 42.79 -20.72
N GLN A 168 -19.93 43.19 -19.89
CA GLN A 168 -20.50 42.30 -18.86
C GLN A 168 -21.16 41.07 -19.48
N TYR A 169 -21.88 41.23 -20.60
CA TYR A 169 -22.49 40.12 -21.33
C TYR A 169 -21.44 39.15 -21.88
N GLN A 170 -20.34 39.66 -22.46
CA GLN A 170 -19.24 38.82 -22.94
C GLN A 170 -18.55 38.07 -21.80
N GLN A 171 -18.32 38.73 -20.65
CA GLN A 171 -17.76 38.10 -19.46
C GLN A 171 -18.67 36.99 -18.93
N ALA A 172 -19.96 37.29 -18.73
CA ALA A 172 -20.94 36.32 -18.26
C ALA A 172 -21.05 35.11 -19.21
N ARG A 173 -21.00 35.34 -20.53
CA ARG A 173 -20.97 34.27 -21.52
C ARG A 173 -19.71 33.41 -21.42
N GLY A 174 -18.55 34.01 -21.17
CA GLY A 174 -17.29 33.30 -20.92
C GLY A 174 -17.36 32.43 -19.67
N GLU A 175 -17.85 32.98 -18.57
CA GLU A 175 -18.09 32.25 -17.31
C GLU A 175 -19.08 31.09 -17.48
N LEU A 176 -20.13 31.29 -18.27
CA LEU A 176 -21.12 30.24 -18.52
C LEU A 176 -20.52 29.08 -19.34
N GLN A 177 -19.60 29.41 -20.27
CA GLN A 177 -18.87 28.41 -21.03
C GLN A 177 -17.86 27.64 -20.17
N THR A 178 -17.13 28.31 -19.27
CA THR A 178 -16.23 27.62 -18.33
C THR A 178 -17.01 26.73 -17.37
N LEU A 179 -18.15 27.19 -16.85
CA LEU A 179 -19.03 26.41 -16.00
C LEU A 179 -19.58 25.17 -16.72
N TYR A 180 -19.92 25.31 -18.01
CA TYR A 180 -20.37 24.19 -18.84
C TYR A 180 -19.28 23.12 -18.97
N HIS A 181 -18.04 23.52 -19.26
CA HIS A 181 -16.90 22.60 -19.34
C HIS A 181 -16.62 21.92 -17.99
N GLN A 182 -16.63 22.69 -16.88
CA GLN A 182 -16.46 22.13 -15.54
C GLN A 182 -17.52 21.09 -15.21
N ARG A 183 -18.79 21.38 -15.52
CA ARG A 183 -19.89 20.44 -15.33
C ARG A 183 -19.68 19.16 -16.13
N GLN A 184 -19.22 19.25 -17.38
CA GLN A 184 -18.96 18.09 -18.22
C GLN A 184 -17.79 17.24 -17.69
N THR A 185 -16.71 17.88 -17.23
CA THR A 185 -15.59 17.19 -16.57
C THR A 185 -16.06 16.47 -15.30
N LEU A 186 -16.84 17.15 -14.45
CA LEU A 186 -17.38 16.55 -13.23
C LEU A 186 -18.34 15.38 -13.54
N GLN A 187 -19.16 15.50 -14.59
CA GLN A 187 -20.06 14.44 -14.98
C GLN A 187 -19.28 13.18 -15.43
N THR A 188 -18.21 13.37 -16.21
CA THR A 188 -17.31 12.27 -16.61
C THR A 188 -16.64 11.64 -15.39
N ALA A 189 -16.11 12.45 -14.47
CA ALA A 189 -15.50 11.96 -13.25
C ALA A 189 -16.48 11.17 -12.36
N VAL A 190 -17.75 11.57 -12.30
CA VAL A 190 -18.80 10.84 -11.58
C VAL A 190 -19.11 9.50 -12.24
N GLU A 191 -19.11 9.43 -13.58
CA GLU A 191 -19.28 8.17 -14.32
C GLU A 191 -18.11 7.22 -14.09
N ASP A 192 -16.87 7.73 -14.14
CA ASP A 192 -15.66 6.95 -13.87
C ASP A 192 -15.65 6.42 -12.43
N LEU A 193 -15.97 7.27 -11.44
CA LEU A 193 -16.07 6.87 -10.04
C LEU A 193 -17.17 5.83 -9.80
N LYS A 194 -18.30 5.92 -10.52
CA LYS A 194 -19.34 4.89 -10.46
C LYS A 194 -18.82 3.56 -11.01
N ALA A 195 -18.15 3.57 -12.16
CA ALA A 195 -17.60 2.36 -12.76
C ALA A 195 -16.54 1.71 -11.85
N GLU A 196 -15.65 2.52 -11.26
CA GLU A 196 -14.64 2.04 -10.31
C GLU A 196 -15.27 1.47 -9.05
N ARG A 197 -16.31 2.12 -8.50
CA ARG A 197 -17.06 1.61 -7.36
C ARG A 197 -17.71 0.25 -7.66
N GLU A 198 -18.34 0.08 -8.82
CA GLU A 198 -18.95 -1.20 -9.21
C GLU A 198 -17.89 -2.32 -9.37
N LYS A 199 -16.72 -1.97 -9.92
CA LYS A 199 -15.59 -2.89 -10.03
C LYS A 199 -15.10 -3.32 -8.64
N LEU A 200 -14.86 -2.37 -7.73
CA LEU A 200 -14.44 -2.64 -6.36
C LEU A 200 -15.48 -3.46 -5.60
N TYR A 201 -16.77 -3.18 -5.79
CA TYR A 201 -17.86 -3.94 -5.19
C TYR A 201 -17.86 -5.40 -5.67
N THR A 202 -17.65 -5.62 -6.97
CA THR A 202 -17.58 -6.97 -7.55
C THR A 202 -16.36 -7.74 -7.02
N GLN A 203 -15.19 -7.09 -6.98
CA GLN A 203 -13.97 -7.69 -6.40
C GLN A 203 -14.14 -8.03 -4.91
N ALA A 204 -14.76 -7.13 -4.13
CA ALA A 204 -15.03 -7.39 -2.72
C ALA A 204 -15.99 -8.58 -2.54
N LYS A 205 -17.02 -8.69 -3.39
CA LYS A 205 -17.97 -9.80 -3.36
C LYS A 205 -17.29 -11.13 -3.68
N GLU A 206 -16.46 -11.17 -4.72
CA GLU A 206 -15.67 -12.37 -5.07
C GLU A 206 -14.74 -12.79 -3.92
N ALA A 207 -14.02 -11.84 -3.32
CA ALA A 207 -13.14 -12.12 -2.18
C ALA A 207 -13.92 -12.65 -0.95
N ILE A 208 -15.12 -12.14 -0.69
CA ILE A 208 -15.99 -12.63 0.39
C ILE A 208 -16.45 -14.06 0.11
N ASP A 209 -16.86 -14.36 -1.13
CA ASP A 209 -17.28 -15.71 -1.52
C ASP A 209 -16.12 -16.70 -1.43
N GLU A 210 -14.92 -16.33 -1.89
CA GLU A 210 -13.70 -17.13 -1.72
C GLU A 210 -13.40 -17.39 -0.24
N ALA A 211 -13.44 -16.36 0.60
CA ALA A 211 -13.21 -16.49 2.04
C ALA A 211 -14.24 -17.43 2.69
N LYS A 212 -15.51 -17.33 2.29
CA LYS A 212 -16.59 -18.20 2.78
C LYS A 212 -16.32 -19.66 2.42
N THR A 213 -15.95 -19.95 1.17
CA THR A 213 -15.61 -21.33 0.76
C THR A 213 -14.38 -21.87 1.49
N ALA A 214 -13.39 -21.01 1.79
CA ALA A 214 -12.22 -21.40 2.57
C ALA A 214 -12.58 -21.73 4.03
N ILE A 215 -13.46 -20.95 4.65
CA ILE A 215 -13.98 -21.21 6.00
C ILE A 215 -14.73 -22.54 6.03
N GLU A 216 -15.64 -22.80 5.09
CA GLU A 216 -16.37 -24.07 5.02
C GLU A 216 -15.43 -25.29 4.87
N LYS A 217 -14.35 -25.16 4.09
CA LYS A 217 -13.31 -26.21 3.99
C LYS A 217 -12.59 -26.43 5.31
N ARG A 218 -12.27 -25.36 6.05
CA ARG A 218 -11.61 -25.44 7.37
C ARG A 218 -12.54 -26.08 8.39
N ASP A 219 -13.81 -25.70 8.43
CA ASP A 219 -14.80 -26.27 9.35
C ASP A 219 -14.98 -27.77 9.12
N ARG A 220 -15.05 -28.21 7.85
CA ARG A 220 -15.06 -29.64 7.52
C ARG A 220 -13.81 -30.37 8.00
N LYS A 221 -12.63 -29.73 7.96
CA LYS A 221 -11.37 -30.33 8.45
C LYS A 221 -11.34 -30.40 9.97
N ILE A 222 -11.80 -29.35 10.65
CA ILE A 222 -11.93 -29.31 12.11
C ILE A 222 -12.88 -30.42 12.57
N ALA A 223 -14.06 -30.54 11.98
CA ALA A 223 -15.01 -31.60 12.32
C ALA A 223 -14.44 -33.02 12.12
N LYS A 224 -13.59 -33.23 11.11
CA LYS A 224 -12.87 -34.51 10.92
C LYS A 224 -11.84 -34.76 12.00
N LEU A 225 -11.07 -33.73 12.39
CA LEU A 225 -10.08 -33.83 13.46
C LEU A 225 -10.74 -34.06 14.82
N ASP A 226 -11.86 -33.40 15.11
CA ASP A 226 -12.61 -33.60 16.34
C ASP A 226 -13.08 -35.05 16.47
N LYS A 227 -13.62 -35.64 15.39
CA LYS A 227 -13.96 -37.07 15.36
C LYS A 227 -12.75 -37.97 15.58
N LEU A 228 -11.60 -37.63 15.00
CA LEU A 228 -10.37 -38.39 15.18
C LEU A 228 -9.89 -38.34 16.64
N ILE A 229 -9.92 -37.16 17.26
CA ILE A 229 -9.56 -36.95 18.66
C ILE A 229 -10.51 -37.75 19.57
N GLN A 230 -11.82 -37.69 19.33
CA GLN A 230 -12.80 -38.48 20.08
C GLN A 230 -12.50 -39.99 19.99
N ASN A 231 -12.21 -40.51 18.80
CA ASN A 231 -11.86 -41.92 18.62
C ASN A 231 -10.55 -42.29 19.33
N ARG A 232 -9.54 -41.42 19.27
CA ARG A 232 -8.26 -41.64 19.98
C ARG A 232 -8.43 -41.61 21.49
N ASN A 233 -9.26 -40.72 22.01
CA ASN A 233 -9.55 -40.68 23.45
C ASN A 233 -10.23 -41.97 23.92
N LEU A 234 -11.14 -42.53 23.11
CA LEU A 234 -11.74 -43.83 23.41
C LEU A 234 -10.69 -44.94 23.41
N GLU A 235 -9.80 -44.97 22.42
CA GLU A 235 -8.71 -45.95 22.33
C GLU A 235 -7.73 -45.84 23.52
N ILE A 236 -7.37 -44.62 23.92
CA ILE A 236 -6.51 -44.37 25.08
C ILE A 236 -7.18 -44.92 26.35
N LYS A 237 -8.47 -44.63 26.55
CA LYS A 237 -9.21 -45.14 27.71
C LYS A 237 -9.24 -46.67 27.74
N GLN A 238 -9.45 -47.32 26.60
CA GLN A 238 -9.39 -48.79 26.50
C GLN A 238 -7.99 -49.33 26.83
N ARG A 239 -6.94 -48.66 26.35
CA ARG A 239 -5.55 -49.05 26.65
C ARG A 239 -5.21 -48.85 28.13
N GLU A 240 -5.70 -47.80 28.76
CA GLU A 240 -5.52 -47.57 30.21
C GLU A 240 -6.14 -48.70 31.03
N GLU A 241 -7.35 -49.16 30.70
CA GLU A 241 -7.98 -50.31 31.37
C GLU A 241 -7.14 -51.59 31.22
N VAL A 242 -6.57 -51.81 30.04
CA VAL A 242 -5.66 -52.95 29.79
C VAL A 242 -4.37 -52.83 30.59
N ILE A 243 -3.79 -51.63 30.68
CA ILE A 243 -2.57 -51.38 31.47
C ILE A 243 -2.84 -51.66 32.94
N ILE A 244 -3.93 -51.13 33.51
CA ILE A 244 -4.33 -51.38 34.90
C ILE A 244 -4.47 -52.89 35.16
N THR A 245 -5.11 -53.61 34.24
CA THR A 245 -5.27 -55.07 34.35
C THR A 245 -3.92 -55.79 34.33
N ARG A 246 -3.01 -55.38 33.44
CA ARG A 246 -1.67 -55.95 33.32
C ARG A 246 -0.80 -55.64 34.53
N GLU A 247 -0.86 -54.44 35.06
CA GLU A 247 -0.15 -54.05 36.29
C GLU A 247 -0.62 -54.88 37.47
N SER A 248 -1.93 -55.08 37.62
CA SER A 248 -2.46 -55.98 38.66
C SER A 248 -1.97 -57.42 38.48
N ARG A 249 -1.94 -57.94 37.25
CA ARG A 249 -1.45 -59.30 36.98
C ARG A 249 0.05 -59.41 37.20
N LEU A 250 0.82 -58.39 36.84
CA LEU A 250 2.26 -58.34 37.07
C LEU A 250 2.56 -58.42 38.56
N LYS A 251 1.84 -57.63 39.37
CA LYS A 251 1.97 -57.65 40.83
C LYS A 251 1.64 -59.04 41.42
N GLU A 252 0.56 -59.67 40.95
CA GLU A 252 0.21 -61.04 41.38
C GLU A 252 1.32 -62.04 41.02
N LEU A 253 1.88 -61.94 39.80
CA LEU A 253 2.99 -62.80 39.37
C LEU A 253 4.28 -62.53 40.16
N GLU A 254 4.56 -61.28 40.52
CA GLU A 254 5.68 -60.92 41.39
C GLU A 254 5.52 -61.53 42.79
N GLU A 255 4.32 -61.46 43.37
CA GLU A 255 4.01 -62.10 44.66
C GLU A 255 4.16 -63.62 44.58
N GLN A 256 3.68 -64.25 43.49
CA GLN A 256 3.86 -65.69 43.23
C GLN A 256 5.33 -66.07 43.07
N GLN A 257 6.10 -65.29 42.33
CA GLN A 257 7.54 -65.53 42.14
C GLN A 257 8.28 -65.42 43.48
N GLN A 258 8.02 -64.38 44.27
CA GLN A 258 8.61 -64.24 45.61
C GLN A 258 8.23 -65.40 46.55
N PHE A 259 7.00 -65.91 46.44
CA PHE A 259 6.59 -67.10 47.18
C PHE A 259 7.38 -68.34 46.75
N LEU A 260 7.46 -68.59 45.44
CA LEU A 260 8.22 -69.71 44.88
C LEU A 260 9.71 -69.63 45.22
N ASP A 261 10.33 -68.46 45.16
CA ASP A 261 11.74 -68.26 45.53
C ASP A 261 12.00 -68.65 46.99
N ARG A 262 11.09 -68.29 47.91
CA ARG A 262 11.18 -68.72 49.32
C ARG A 262 11.04 -70.23 49.46
N GLU A 263 10.18 -70.85 48.66
CA GLU A 263 9.96 -72.29 48.70
C GLU A 263 11.15 -73.07 48.11
N VAL A 264 11.72 -72.59 46.99
CA VAL A 264 12.97 -73.10 46.42
C VAL A 264 14.10 -72.96 47.41
N ALA A 265 14.32 -71.78 48.01
CA ALA A 265 15.37 -71.58 49.01
C ALA A 265 15.21 -72.51 50.23
N ARG A 266 13.96 -72.76 50.66
CA ARG A 266 13.66 -73.75 51.72
C ARG A 266 14.04 -75.16 51.28
N LEU A 267 13.68 -75.53 50.05
CA LEU A 267 13.92 -76.85 49.50
C LEU A 267 15.41 -77.09 49.23
N GLU A 268 16.14 -76.11 48.74
CA GLU A 268 17.59 -76.14 48.59
C GLU A 268 18.30 -76.32 49.93
N LYS A 269 17.86 -75.60 50.97
CA LYS A 269 18.38 -75.79 52.34
C LYS A 269 18.10 -77.22 52.84
N TYR A 270 16.93 -77.78 52.54
CA TYR A 270 16.59 -79.16 52.85
C TYR A 270 17.50 -80.15 52.09
N TYR A 271 17.68 -79.99 50.78
CA TYR A 271 18.54 -80.84 49.97
C TYR A 271 20.02 -80.73 50.32
N GLN A 272 20.55 -79.53 50.59
CA GLN A 272 21.91 -79.33 51.10
C GLN A 272 22.11 -80.11 52.40
N SER A 273 21.19 -79.97 53.36
CA SER A 273 21.26 -80.74 54.62
C SER A 273 21.21 -82.26 54.39
N TYR A 274 20.38 -82.74 53.45
CA TYR A 274 20.28 -84.16 53.10
C TYR A 274 21.53 -84.67 52.38
N ARG A 275 22.14 -83.84 51.53
CA ARG A 275 23.34 -84.15 50.75
C ARG A 275 24.58 -84.18 51.63
N ASP A 276 24.73 -83.23 52.54
CA ASP A 276 25.82 -83.18 53.53
C ASP A 276 25.77 -84.39 54.48
N LEU A 277 24.56 -84.83 54.87
CA LEU A 277 24.36 -86.01 55.71
C LEU A 277 24.68 -87.35 55.02
N ARG A 278 24.53 -87.45 53.68
CA ARG A 278 24.75 -88.70 52.92
C ARG A 278 26.07 -88.78 52.16
N LEU A 279 26.63 -87.67 51.67
CA LEU A 279 27.85 -87.68 50.84
C LEU A 279 29.13 -87.46 51.64
N GLY A 280 29.06 -86.80 52.81
CA GLY A 280 30.24 -86.57 53.66
C GLY A 280 30.73 -87.80 54.43
N LYS A 281 29.98 -88.92 54.41
CA LYS A 281 30.27 -90.11 55.24
C LYS A 281 30.50 -91.42 54.47
N LEU A 282 30.40 -91.45 53.13
CA LEU A 282 30.57 -92.69 52.37
C LEU A 282 32.05 -93.12 52.36
N ALA A 283 32.34 -94.33 52.85
CA ALA A 283 33.69 -94.86 53.05
C ALA A 283 33.98 -96.10 52.20
N LEU A 284 32.98 -96.93 51.91
CA LEU A 284 33.08 -98.05 50.97
C LEU A 284 31.92 -97.98 49.97
N VAL A 285 32.22 -98.22 48.69
CA VAL A 285 31.21 -98.27 47.64
C VAL A 285 30.88 -99.73 47.31
N LYS A 286 29.62 -100.01 46.97
CA LYS A 286 29.19 -101.34 46.52
C LYS A 286 30.01 -101.76 45.29
N GLY A 287 30.56 -102.97 45.32
CA GLY A 287 31.39 -103.54 44.27
C GLY A 287 32.87 -103.10 44.32
N GLN A 288 33.26 -102.27 45.29
CA GLN A 288 34.67 -101.96 45.53
C GLN A 288 35.40 -103.21 46.04
N VAL A 289 36.57 -103.52 45.45
CA VAL A 289 37.46 -104.58 45.96
C VAL A 289 38.09 -104.11 47.27
N ILE A 290 37.87 -104.86 48.33
CA ILE A 290 38.37 -104.57 49.68
C ILE A 290 39.73 -105.25 49.90
N ALA A 291 39.88 -106.48 49.41
CA ALA A 291 41.16 -107.19 49.34
C ALA A 291 41.12 -108.21 48.20
N ALA A 292 42.29 -108.59 47.72
CA ALA A 292 42.46 -109.68 46.79
C ALA A 292 43.81 -110.37 46.99
N GLY A 293 43.90 -111.63 46.60
CA GLY A 293 45.15 -112.38 46.70
C GLY A 293 45.18 -113.63 45.83
N LEU A 294 46.41 -114.03 45.49
CA LEU A 294 46.70 -115.27 44.77
C LEU A 294 46.74 -116.45 45.74
N ILE A 295 45.96 -117.49 45.45
CA ILE A 295 45.93 -118.74 46.20
C ILE A 295 46.34 -119.89 45.29
N THR A 296 47.35 -120.64 45.73
CA THR A 296 47.77 -121.90 45.10
C THR A 296 47.60 -123.04 46.09
N VAL A 297 46.74 -124.01 45.75
CA VAL A 297 46.40 -125.11 46.67
C VAL A 297 47.15 -126.38 46.29
N ASN A 298 48.24 -126.67 47.01
CA ASN A 298 48.95 -127.95 46.85
C ASN A 298 48.39 -129.08 47.73
N LYS A 299 47.55 -128.80 48.76
CA LYS A 299 46.78 -129.79 49.57
C LYS A 299 45.51 -129.15 50.19
N THR A 300 44.41 -129.89 50.32
CA THR A 300 43.08 -129.37 50.73
C THR A 300 43.03 -128.63 52.08
N ASN A 301 43.95 -128.93 53.01
CA ASN A 301 43.99 -128.28 54.33
C ASN A 301 44.66 -126.88 54.31
N THR A 302 45.34 -126.52 53.21
CA THR A 302 45.91 -125.17 53.03
C THR A 302 44.94 -124.16 52.39
N SER A 303 43.88 -124.61 51.67
CA SER A 303 42.90 -123.70 51.05
C SER A 303 42.13 -122.86 52.06
N ARG A 304 41.68 -123.49 53.16
CA ARG A 304 40.94 -122.80 54.22
C ARG A 304 41.79 -121.74 54.90
N GLN A 305 43.07 -122.05 55.19
CA GLN A 305 43.99 -121.07 55.79
C GLN A 305 44.27 -119.89 54.86
N ALA A 306 44.47 -120.14 53.56
CA ALA A 306 44.70 -119.08 52.59
C ALA A 306 43.47 -118.17 52.41
N ILE A 307 42.28 -118.74 52.33
CA ILE A 307 41.02 -117.97 52.25
C ILE A 307 40.80 -117.13 53.51
N MET A 308 41.02 -117.72 54.69
CA MET A 308 40.87 -116.98 55.95
C MET A 308 41.83 -115.78 56.02
N LYS A 309 43.05 -115.91 55.51
CA LYS A 309 44.02 -114.81 55.46
C LYS A 309 43.53 -113.63 54.61
N ILE A 310 42.98 -113.90 53.42
CA ILE A 310 42.43 -112.84 52.56
C ILE A 310 41.19 -112.19 53.19
N LEU A 311 40.35 -112.97 53.89
CA LEU A 311 39.20 -112.43 54.60
C LEU A 311 39.60 -111.56 55.81
N GLU A 312 40.68 -111.91 56.50
CA GLU A 312 41.26 -111.09 57.57
C GLU A 312 41.85 -109.78 57.02
N GLU A 313 42.52 -109.84 55.87
CA GLU A 313 43.03 -108.65 55.18
C GLU A 313 41.90 -107.75 54.69
N ALA A 314 40.84 -108.32 54.09
CA ALA A 314 39.66 -107.58 53.73
C ALA A 314 39.02 -106.91 54.96
N ASN A 315 39.00 -107.61 56.10
CA ASN A 315 38.50 -107.03 57.33
C ASN A 315 39.36 -105.87 57.83
N HIS A 316 40.69 -106.01 57.76
CA HIS A 316 41.60 -104.93 58.11
C HIS A 316 41.40 -103.70 57.20
N ASN A 317 41.40 -103.90 55.88
CA ASN A 317 41.25 -102.82 54.89
C ASN A 317 39.89 -102.11 55.04
N ALA A 318 38.82 -102.85 55.28
CA ALA A 318 37.51 -102.28 55.55
C ALA A 318 37.52 -101.44 56.84
N ASN A 319 38.19 -101.88 57.91
CA ASN A 319 38.31 -101.09 59.14
C ASN A 319 39.05 -99.77 58.87
N VAL A 320 40.17 -99.81 58.14
CA VAL A 320 40.93 -98.60 57.80
C VAL A 320 40.05 -97.58 57.05
N GLN A 321 39.24 -98.05 56.10
CA GLN A 321 38.38 -97.16 55.31
C GLN A 321 37.16 -96.66 56.10
N LEU A 322 36.60 -97.46 57.00
CA LEU A 322 35.40 -97.14 57.78
C LEU A 322 35.68 -96.40 59.10
N THR A 323 36.93 -96.32 59.54
CA THR A 323 37.33 -95.58 60.76
C THR A 323 37.24 -94.07 60.51
N GLU A 324 36.84 -93.30 61.52
CA GLU A 324 36.83 -91.84 61.43
C GLU A 324 38.28 -91.27 61.43
N PRO A 325 38.56 -90.18 60.68
CA PRO A 325 39.89 -89.58 60.68
C PRO A 325 40.29 -89.14 62.11
N GLY A 326 41.41 -89.64 62.62
CA GLY A 326 41.89 -89.34 63.98
C GLY A 326 41.53 -90.39 65.03
N GLU A 327 40.68 -91.37 64.71
CA GLU A 327 40.50 -92.57 65.55
C GLU A 327 41.51 -93.66 65.17
N ILE A 328 41.93 -94.44 66.18
CA ILE A 328 42.80 -95.60 65.97
C ILE A 328 41.94 -96.74 65.41
N SER A 329 42.24 -97.21 64.19
CA SER A 329 41.60 -98.39 63.61
C SER A 329 41.87 -99.63 64.46
N MET A 330 40.93 -99.95 65.35
CA MET A 330 40.88 -101.27 65.99
C MET A 330 40.45 -102.28 64.93
N ASN A 331 41.19 -103.36 64.72
CA ASN A 331 40.84 -104.42 63.77
C ASN A 331 39.62 -105.24 64.27
N LYS A 332 38.45 -104.59 64.36
CA LYS A 332 37.18 -105.19 64.78
C LYS A 332 36.72 -106.12 63.68
N LYS A 333 36.10 -107.26 64.03
CA LYS A 333 35.50 -108.17 63.05
C LYS A 333 34.20 -107.55 62.51
N ILE A 334 34.33 -106.76 61.46
CA ILE A 334 33.21 -106.04 60.81
C ILE A 334 32.70 -106.78 59.58
N LEU A 335 33.50 -107.63 58.93
CA LEU A 335 33.01 -108.46 57.82
C LEU A 335 32.11 -109.56 58.37
N ARG A 336 30.85 -109.59 57.93
CA ARG A 336 29.93 -110.67 58.26
C ARG A 336 30.29 -111.94 57.50
N LEU A 337 31.00 -112.85 58.17
CA LEU A 337 31.37 -114.16 57.65
C LEU A 337 30.30 -115.21 57.95
N THR A 338 29.83 -115.94 56.94
CA THR A 338 29.01 -117.14 57.13
C THR A 338 29.80 -118.39 56.74
N LYS A 339 29.56 -119.52 57.42
CA LYS A 339 30.24 -120.79 57.10
C LYS A 339 30.00 -121.20 55.65
N ASP A 340 28.77 -121.02 55.16
CA ASP A 340 28.39 -121.39 53.79
C ASP A 340 29.15 -120.58 52.73
N GLN A 341 29.38 -119.28 52.95
CA GLN A 341 30.17 -118.44 52.04
C GLN A 341 31.64 -118.87 51.98
N VAL A 342 32.24 -119.23 53.12
CA VAL A 342 33.63 -119.70 53.18
C VAL A 342 33.78 -121.06 52.50
N GLU A 343 32.85 -121.99 52.77
CA GLU A 343 32.87 -123.32 52.13
C GLU A 343 32.57 -123.24 50.63
N ALA A 344 31.69 -122.34 50.19
CA ALA A 344 31.45 -122.09 48.77
C ALA A 344 32.71 -121.57 48.04
N LEU A 345 33.47 -120.67 48.67
CA LEU A 345 34.72 -120.16 48.12
C LEU A 345 35.81 -121.23 48.09
N ILE A 346 35.94 -122.05 49.15
CA ILE A 346 36.83 -123.23 49.16
C ILE A 346 36.46 -124.17 48.03
N ALA A 347 35.15 -124.36 47.78
CA ALA A 347 34.69 -125.26 46.75
C ALA A 347 35.01 -124.81 45.32
N GLN A 348 35.29 -123.52 45.10
CA GLN A 348 35.73 -122.98 43.81
C GLN A 348 37.23 -123.21 43.53
N ILE A 349 38.03 -123.58 44.55
CA ILE A 349 39.49 -123.68 44.48
C ILE A 349 39.93 -125.13 44.83
N LYS A 350 39.51 -126.10 44.00
CA LYS A 350 39.67 -127.56 44.28
C LYS A 350 40.77 -128.26 43.48
N ASP A 351 41.14 -127.76 42.33
CA ASP A 351 42.24 -128.27 41.51
C ASP A 351 43.50 -127.47 41.84
N SER A 352 44.67 -128.12 41.94
CA SER A 352 45.96 -127.51 42.36
C SER A 352 46.54 -126.48 41.39
N ARG A 353 45.70 -125.55 40.95
CA ARG A 353 45.96 -124.43 40.08
C ARG A 353 45.92 -123.15 40.89
N GLU A 354 46.38 -122.09 40.26
CA GLU A 354 46.37 -120.76 40.84
C GLU A 354 45.00 -120.09 40.66
N TYR A 355 44.47 -119.53 41.74
CA TYR A 355 43.22 -118.79 41.76
C TYR A 355 43.43 -117.41 42.36
N VAL A 356 42.80 -116.41 41.77
CA VAL A 356 42.68 -115.06 42.30
C VAL A 356 41.37 -114.97 43.06
N VAL A 357 41.47 -114.75 44.36
CA VAL A 357 40.32 -114.54 45.23
C VAL A 357 40.15 -113.06 45.47
N ARG A 358 38.94 -112.54 45.26
CA ARG A 358 38.59 -111.15 45.53
C ARG A 358 37.48 -111.07 46.55
N ILE A 359 37.59 -110.09 47.44
CA ILE A 359 36.56 -109.74 48.41
C ILE A 359 36.02 -108.37 48.04
N PHE A 360 34.72 -108.29 47.75
CA PHE A 360 34.05 -107.06 47.35
C PHE A 360 33.09 -106.58 48.42
N SER A 361 32.95 -105.26 48.54
CA SER A 361 31.88 -104.67 49.32
C SER A 361 30.51 -104.98 48.69
N ALA A 362 29.58 -105.57 49.46
CA ALA A 362 28.23 -105.86 48.95
C ALA A 362 27.29 -104.65 48.96
N GLY A 363 27.70 -103.55 49.61
CA GLY A 363 26.88 -102.36 49.80
C GLY A 363 27.68 -101.05 49.82
N ASN A 364 26.95 -99.95 49.90
CA ASN A 364 27.51 -98.63 50.16
C ASN A 364 27.54 -98.43 51.67
N TYR A 365 28.73 -98.32 52.27
CA TYR A 365 28.90 -98.21 53.71
C TYR A 365 29.48 -96.84 54.08
N VAL A 366 28.96 -96.30 55.17
CA VAL A 366 29.42 -95.04 55.75
C VAL A 366 30.40 -95.28 56.89
N ARG A 367 31.21 -94.29 57.26
CA ARG A 367 32.12 -94.40 58.41
C ARG A 367 31.34 -94.73 59.69
N GLY A 368 31.92 -95.56 60.55
CA GLY A 368 31.32 -96.01 61.80
C GLY A 368 30.41 -97.25 61.70
N GLU A 369 30.19 -97.80 60.50
CA GLU A 369 29.45 -99.05 60.33
C GLU A 369 30.10 -100.20 61.12
N LYS A 370 29.29 -100.88 61.93
CA LYS A 370 29.77 -101.94 62.82
C LYS A 370 29.84 -103.30 62.14
N GLN A 371 29.18 -103.43 60.99
CA GLN A 371 29.11 -104.67 60.25
C GLN A 371 28.86 -104.39 58.77
N ILE A 372 29.64 -105.04 57.90
CA ILE A 372 29.48 -104.96 56.46
C ILE A 372 29.31 -106.35 55.86
N GLU A 373 28.56 -106.39 54.76
CA GLU A 373 28.42 -107.57 53.93
C GLU A 373 29.44 -107.51 52.80
N PHE A 374 29.91 -108.68 52.40
CA PHE A 374 30.80 -108.84 51.27
C PHE A 374 30.29 -109.96 50.37
N PHE A 375 30.72 -109.94 49.13
CA PHE A 375 30.70 -111.12 48.27
C PHE A 375 32.13 -111.42 47.85
N ALA A 376 32.43 -112.71 47.68
CA ALA A 376 33.72 -113.17 47.25
C ALA A 376 33.57 -113.96 45.97
N ASP A 377 34.56 -113.86 45.09
CA ASP A 377 34.72 -114.76 43.97
C ASP A 377 36.13 -115.33 43.93
N ALA A 378 36.26 -116.53 43.36
CA ALA A 378 37.53 -117.13 43.00
C ALA A 378 37.54 -117.38 41.49
N SER A 379 38.51 -116.80 40.80
CA SER A 379 38.70 -116.97 39.36
C SER A 379 40.09 -117.52 39.09
N ARG A 380 40.28 -118.27 38.00
CA ARG A 380 41.61 -118.83 37.69
C ARG A 380 42.60 -117.70 37.40
N ASN A 381 43.83 -117.85 37.88
CA ASN A 381 44.94 -116.99 37.50
C ASN A 381 45.36 -117.34 36.06
N GLN A 382 44.83 -116.62 35.09
CA GLN A 382 45.06 -116.88 33.67
C GLN A 382 45.88 -115.76 33.07
N LEU A 383 46.70 -116.07 32.06
CA LEU A 383 47.41 -115.07 31.28
C LEU A 383 46.37 -114.20 30.55
N VAL A 384 46.31 -112.92 30.91
CA VAL A 384 45.37 -111.95 30.35
C VAL A 384 46.01 -111.17 29.21
N PHE A 385 47.26 -110.75 29.41
CA PHE A 385 48.04 -110.04 28.39
C PHE A 385 49.41 -110.69 28.22
N SER A 386 49.78 -110.94 26.97
CA SER A 386 51.14 -111.41 26.65
C SER A 386 52.12 -110.24 26.64
N LEU A 387 53.40 -110.51 26.92
CA LEU A 387 54.49 -109.55 26.76
C LEU A 387 54.42 -108.90 25.37
N GLY A 388 54.40 -107.56 25.32
CA GLY A 388 54.35 -106.79 24.08
C GLY A 388 52.95 -106.65 23.47
N GLU A 389 51.92 -107.22 24.08
CA GLU A 389 50.53 -107.06 23.61
C GLU A 389 50.09 -105.60 23.71
N ILE A 390 49.47 -105.09 22.65
CA ILE A 390 48.95 -103.73 22.59
C ILE A 390 47.68 -103.64 23.42
N LEU A 391 47.70 -102.80 24.45
CA LEU A 391 46.59 -102.54 25.37
C LEU A 391 45.68 -101.43 24.84
N ALA A 392 46.28 -100.33 24.39
CA ALA A 392 45.59 -99.20 23.81
C ALA A 392 46.50 -98.47 22.82
N THR A 393 45.91 -97.68 21.93
CA THR A 393 46.63 -96.93 20.91
C THR A 393 45.98 -95.57 20.73
N THR A 394 46.80 -94.55 20.53
CA THR A 394 46.37 -93.20 20.15
C THR A 394 47.35 -92.64 19.14
N THR A 395 46.89 -91.72 18.29
CA THR A 395 47.81 -90.86 17.53
C THR A 395 48.10 -89.59 18.35
N ALA A 396 49.15 -88.86 18.00
CA ALA A 396 49.42 -87.52 18.48
C ALA A 396 50.04 -86.69 17.35
N ASP A 397 49.36 -85.63 16.94
CA ASP A 397 49.93 -84.63 16.04
C ASP A 397 50.61 -83.55 16.87
N LEU A 398 51.92 -83.68 16.98
CA LEU A 398 52.74 -82.87 17.89
C LEU A 398 53.06 -81.48 17.32
N LYS A 399 52.68 -81.18 16.07
CA LYS A 399 52.75 -79.81 15.51
C LYS A 399 51.61 -78.93 15.99
N SER A 400 50.44 -79.51 16.26
CA SER A 400 49.20 -78.79 16.52
C SER A 400 48.76 -78.86 17.98
N MET A 401 49.20 -79.88 18.72
CA MET A 401 48.74 -80.19 20.07
C MET A 401 49.54 -79.46 21.16
N THR A 402 48.84 -78.84 22.13
CA THR A 402 49.50 -78.21 23.30
C THR A 402 50.03 -79.25 24.30
N PRO A 403 50.99 -78.89 25.18
CA PRO A 403 51.45 -79.78 26.24
C PRO A 403 50.34 -80.36 27.12
N GLU A 404 49.31 -79.58 27.44
CA GLU A 404 48.14 -80.01 28.22
C GLU A 404 47.28 -81.00 27.44
N GLN A 405 47.02 -80.74 26.16
CA GLN A 405 46.27 -81.65 25.30
C GLN A 405 47.03 -82.98 25.10
N MET A 406 48.35 -82.93 24.98
CA MET A 406 49.19 -84.13 24.91
C MET A 406 49.12 -84.92 26.22
N ARG A 407 49.23 -84.25 27.37
CA ARG A 407 49.06 -84.91 28.68
C ARG A 407 47.68 -85.56 28.82
N GLN A 408 46.61 -84.83 28.47
CA GLN A 408 45.25 -85.39 28.47
C GLN A 408 45.13 -86.61 27.55
N ARG A 409 45.83 -86.62 26.42
CA ARG A 409 45.81 -87.75 25.49
C ARG A 409 46.56 -88.97 26.03
N LEU A 410 47.68 -88.76 26.71
CA LEU A 410 48.38 -89.82 27.43
C LEU A 410 47.59 -90.33 28.64
N ASP A 411 46.95 -89.44 29.39
CA ASP A 411 46.06 -89.81 30.49
C ASP A 411 44.87 -90.65 29.97
N LEU A 412 44.34 -90.31 28.80
CA LEU A 412 43.30 -91.09 28.13
C LEU A 412 43.82 -92.47 27.68
N LEU A 413 45.04 -92.54 27.14
CA LEU A 413 45.68 -93.80 26.74
C LEU A 413 45.89 -94.73 27.96
N ILE A 414 46.35 -94.17 29.09
CA ILE A 414 46.51 -94.89 30.34
C ILE A 414 45.14 -95.31 30.89
N SER A 415 44.15 -94.41 30.88
CA SER A 415 42.79 -94.70 31.34
C SER A 415 42.12 -95.78 30.50
N ALA A 416 42.33 -95.79 29.18
CA ALA A 416 41.86 -96.83 28.28
C ALA A 416 42.53 -98.18 28.58
N SER A 417 43.84 -98.17 28.86
CA SER A 417 44.57 -99.37 29.26
C SER A 417 44.10 -99.90 30.62
N GLN A 418 43.85 -99.02 31.58
CA GLN A 418 43.23 -99.35 32.88
C GLN A 418 41.83 -99.92 32.73
N PHE A 419 41.02 -99.34 31.85
CA PHE A 419 39.69 -99.85 31.55
C PHE A 419 39.75 -101.25 30.93
N ARG A 420 40.66 -101.46 29.97
CA ARG A 420 40.89 -102.78 29.37
C ARG A 420 41.39 -103.80 30.41
N ALA A 421 42.30 -103.41 31.30
CA ALA A 421 42.78 -104.24 32.39
C ALA A 421 41.64 -104.69 33.33
N ARG A 422 40.82 -103.73 33.79
CA ARG A 422 39.67 -104.01 34.65
C ARG A 422 38.65 -104.93 33.95
N ASN A 423 38.34 -104.66 32.68
CA ASN A 423 37.40 -105.49 31.91
C ASN A 423 37.95 -106.91 31.66
N ALA A 424 39.26 -107.04 31.51
CA ALA A 424 39.91 -108.33 31.33
C ALA A 424 40.12 -109.09 32.66
N GLY A 425 39.67 -108.51 33.78
CA GLY A 425 39.63 -109.15 35.09
C GLY A 425 40.90 -108.98 35.93
N ILE A 426 41.79 -108.05 35.56
CA ILE A 426 42.96 -107.71 36.37
C ILE A 426 42.54 -107.06 37.68
N VAL A 427 43.13 -107.53 38.76
CA VAL A 427 42.72 -107.16 40.12
C VAL A 427 43.60 -106.08 40.74
N GLU A 428 44.91 -106.23 40.65
CA GLU A 428 45.84 -105.20 41.12
C GLU A 428 45.87 -103.97 40.23
N SER A 429 46.53 -102.92 40.70
CA SER A 429 46.64 -101.65 39.99
C SER A 429 47.36 -101.78 38.66
N VAL A 430 47.09 -100.83 37.78
CA VAL A 430 47.88 -100.63 36.56
C VAL A 430 49.02 -99.69 36.88
N GLU A 431 50.24 -100.17 36.64
CA GLU A 431 51.47 -99.43 36.91
C GLU A 431 52.08 -98.99 35.59
N VAL A 432 52.43 -97.71 35.50
CA VAL A 432 53.16 -97.16 34.35
C VAL A 432 54.64 -97.16 34.71
N ASP A 433 55.49 -97.55 33.75
CA ASP A 433 56.93 -97.56 33.94
C ASP A 433 57.48 -96.22 34.48
N GLY A 434 58.45 -96.28 35.38
CA GLY A 434 58.97 -95.14 36.15
C GLY A 434 59.69 -94.08 35.30
N THR A 435 59.93 -94.38 34.02
CA THR A 435 60.53 -93.50 33.02
C THR A 435 59.49 -92.63 32.28
N PHE A 436 58.21 -92.70 32.66
CA PHE A 436 57.10 -91.96 32.06
C PHE A 436 57.38 -90.46 31.88
N VAL A 437 57.95 -89.80 32.89
CA VAL A 437 58.26 -88.36 32.80
C VAL A 437 59.28 -88.08 31.68
N ARG A 438 60.31 -88.92 31.54
CA ARG A 438 61.31 -88.79 30.46
C ARG A 438 60.68 -89.02 29.08
N PHE A 439 59.79 -90.02 28.99
CA PHE A 439 59.05 -90.33 27.77
C PHE A 439 58.19 -89.14 27.30
N VAL A 440 57.46 -88.50 28.21
CA VAL A 440 56.64 -87.31 27.93
C VAL A 440 57.51 -86.16 27.40
N THR A 441 58.68 -85.92 28.00
CA THR A 441 59.61 -84.88 27.55
C THR A 441 60.18 -85.15 26.15
N GLN A 442 60.55 -86.40 25.84
CA GLN A 442 61.07 -86.76 24.51
C GLN A 442 59.98 -86.66 23.44
N LEU A 443 58.75 -87.05 23.77
CA LEU A 443 57.60 -86.95 22.87
C LEU A 443 57.29 -85.49 22.51
N GLN A 444 57.43 -84.54 23.44
CA GLN A 444 57.21 -83.10 23.18
C GLN A 444 58.21 -82.47 22.20
N GLN A 445 59.37 -83.10 21.96
CA GLN A 445 60.40 -82.55 21.06
C GLN A 445 60.20 -82.97 19.60
N MET A 446 59.21 -83.82 19.31
CA MET A 446 58.98 -84.31 17.97
C MET A 446 58.00 -83.40 17.22
N GLU A 447 58.28 -83.13 15.95
CA GLU A 447 57.46 -82.26 15.09
C GLU A 447 56.68 -83.06 14.04
N GLN A 448 56.35 -84.33 14.29
CA GLN A 448 55.62 -85.16 13.33
C GLN A 448 54.47 -85.89 14.01
N GLU A 449 53.46 -86.28 13.22
CA GLU A 449 52.40 -87.15 13.72
C GLU A 449 52.98 -88.54 14.03
N VAL A 450 52.75 -89.02 15.23
CA VAL A 450 53.22 -90.32 15.70
C VAL A 450 52.08 -91.15 16.29
N GLU A 451 52.22 -92.47 16.19
CA GLU A 451 51.35 -93.42 16.86
C GLU A 451 51.96 -93.79 18.21
N ILE A 452 51.18 -93.73 19.29
CA ILE A 452 51.61 -94.08 20.64
C ILE A 452 50.82 -95.29 21.09
N LYS A 453 51.52 -96.36 21.43
CA LYS A 453 50.93 -97.61 21.92
C LYS A 453 51.27 -97.80 23.39
N ALA A 454 50.27 -98.12 24.18
CA ALA A 454 50.46 -98.73 25.48
C ALA A 454 50.54 -100.25 25.27
N ILE A 455 51.66 -100.87 25.64
CA ILE A 455 51.86 -102.31 25.53
C ILE A 455 52.11 -102.92 26.91
N ALA A 456 51.79 -104.20 27.08
CA ALA A 456 52.14 -104.94 28.28
C ALA A 456 53.67 -105.12 28.37
N ALA A 457 54.27 -104.67 29.47
CA ALA A 457 55.71 -104.75 29.70
C ALA A 457 56.18 -106.18 30.02
N GLU A 458 55.26 -107.05 30.45
CA GLU A 458 55.47 -108.45 30.79
C GLU A 458 54.18 -109.26 30.63
N ASN A 459 54.30 -110.59 30.65
CA ASN A 459 53.14 -111.48 30.72
C ASN A 459 52.33 -111.17 31.99
N THR A 460 51.12 -110.65 31.82
CA THR A 460 50.26 -110.21 32.92
C THR A 460 49.11 -111.18 33.10
N TYR A 461 48.92 -111.65 34.33
CA TYR A 461 47.85 -112.57 34.70
C TYR A 461 46.70 -111.82 35.39
N THR A 462 45.57 -112.47 35.61
CA THR A 462 44.40 -111.85 36.25
C THR A 462 44.71 -111.28 37.64
N VAL A 463 45.72 -111.78 38.37
CA VAL A 463 46.13 -111.17 39.64
C VAL A 463 46.67 -109.74 39.47
N GLY A 464 47.40 -109.47 38.39
CA GLY A 464 48.12 -108.20 38.19
C GLY A 464 49.45 -108.11 38.97
N PRO A 465 50.06 -106.91 39.06
CA PRO A 465 49.63 -105.66 38.43
C PRO A 465 49.86 -105.69 36.91
N LEU A 466 49.15 -104.84 36.17
CA LEU A 466 49.47 -104.62 34.76
C LEU A 466 50.55 -103.56 34.65
N ARG A 467 51.77 -103.96 34.31
CA ARG A 467 52.85 -103.04 33.98
C ARG A 467 52.75 -102.59 32.52
N ILE A 468 52.59 -101.30 32.31
CA ILE A 468 52.45 -100.68 31.00
C ILE A 468 53.77 -100.05 30.58
N LYS A 469 54.20 -100.39 29.36
CA LYS A 469 55.24 -99.70 28.62
C LYS A 469 54.61 -98.88 27.51
N LEU A 470 54.98 -97.61 27.37
CA LEU A 470 54.53 -96.78 26.25
C LEU A 470 55.59 -96.80 25.15
N VAL A 471 55.15 -96.92 23.90
CA VAL A 471 56.02 -97.02 22.73
C VAL A 471 55.54 -96.03 21.67
N VAL A 472 56.47 -95.24 21.13
CA VAL A 472 56.20 -94.34 20.01
C VAL A 472 56.61 -95.04 18.71
N ILE A 473 55.70 -95.05 17.75
CA ILE A 473 55.86 -95.66 16.43
C ILE A 473 55.64 -94.58 15.36
N SER A 474 56.54 -94.53 14.39
CA SER A 474 56.39 -93.72 13.18
C SER A 474 56.78 -94.56 11.98
N ASN A 475 55.97 -94.55 10.92
CA ASN A 475 56.20 -95.31 9.68
C ASN A 475 56.48 -96.81 9.89
N GLY A 476 55.95 -97.41 10.97
CA GLY A 476 56.11 -98.83 11.29
C GLY A 476 57.33 -99.19 12.13
N GLU A 477 58.22 -98.24 12.44
CA GLU A 477 59.39 -98.46 13.30
C GLU A 477 59.21 -97.85 14.70
N ILE A 478 59.71 -98.54 15.73
CA ILE A 478 59.72 -98.05 17.11
C ILE A 478 60.84 -97.02 17.26
N LEU A 479 60.49 -95.79 17.64
CA LEU A 479 61.47 -94.71 17.82
C LEU A 479 62.09 -94.74 19.22
N PHE A 480 61.26 -94.78 20.25
CA PHE A 480 61.65 -94.95 21.64
C PHE A 480 60.46 -95.42 22.48
N SER A 481 60.74 -95.88 23.70
CA SER A 481 59.75 -96.35 24.66
C SER A 481 60.05 -95.83 26.06
N THR A 482 59.07 -95.90 26.96
CA THR A 482 59.34 -95.81 28.41
C THR A 482 60.37 -96.86 28.81
#